data_AF-A0A8X8W9J9-F1
#
_entry.id   AF-A0A8X8W9J9-F1
#
_cell.length_a   1.000
_cell.length_b   1.000
_cell.length_c   1.000
_cell.angle_alpha   90.00
_cell.angle_beta   90.00
_cell.angle_gamma   90.00
#
_symmetry.space_group_name_H-M   'P 1'
#
loop_
_entity.id
_entity.type
_entity.pdbx_description
1 polymer ?
#
loop_
_entity_poly.entity_id
_entity_poly.type
_entity_poly.pdbx_seq_one_letter_code
_entity_poly.pdbx_strand_id
1 'polypeptide(L)'
;MKKNTIEIIDNSKPHKDIDPFEKYDIDIGLMKDMFEAYFIEKKMLNISENINKSSLNFLHLEWATSTNKKDCGVYLMRHMETYVGKKGSKWDIGFSARSVKIPQILRGRYCYTMISSIYNNQRSPMLQLAHDWMEANMEKLLELNNKYKKLFSCRKK
;
A
#
# COMPACT_ATOMS: atom_id res chain seq x y z
N MET A 1 7.42 32.07 -7.15
CA MET A 1 7.41 30.61 -7.42
C MET A 1 6.51 29.94 -6.41
N LYS A 2 5.60 29.05 -6.85
CA LYS A 2 4.84 28.19 -5.93
C LYS A 2 5.85 27.28 -5.22
N LYS A 3 5.89 27.31 -3.89
CA LYS A 3 6.74 26.43 -3.09
C LYS A 3 6.14 25.03 -3.21
N ASN A 4 6.89 24.07 -3.74
CA ASN A 4 6.41 22.70 -3.82
C ASN A 4 6.44 22.07 -2.43
N THR A 5 5.62 21.04 -2.26
CA THR A 5 5.47 20.33 -1.00
C THR A 5 5.72 18.86 -1.27
N ILE A 6 6.52 18.24 -0.42
CA ILE A 6 6.72 16.80 -0.38
C ILE A 6 5.64 16.25 0.55
N GLU A 7 4.77 15.40 0.01
CA GLU A 7 3.67 14.81 0.76
C GLU A 7 4.04 13.40 1.24
N ILE A 8 3.93 13.18 2.55
CA ILE A 8 4.11 11.87 3.18
C ILE A 8 2.76 11.16 3.18
N ILE A 9 2.74 9.98 2.58
CA ILE A 9 1.57 9.11 2.48
C ILE A 9 1.75 7.98 3.50
N ASP A 10 0.86 7.92 4.49
CA ASP A 10 0.86 6.86 5.49
C ASP A 10 -0.57 6.39 5.75
N ASN A 11 -0.74 5.07 5.87
CA ASN A 11 -2.01 4.47 6.25
C ASN A 11 -2.23 4.52 7.77
N SER A 12 -1.21 4.81 8.57
CA SER A 12 -1.34 4.99 10.01
C SER A 12 -1.84 6.40 10.33
N LYS A 13 -2.96 6.48 11.04
CA LYS A 13 -3.44 7.76 11.58
C LYS A 13 -2.78 7.99 12.95
N PRO A 14 -1.96 9.05 13.12
CA PRO A 14 -1.39 9.38 14.42
C PRO A 14 -2.50 9.73 15.43
N HIS A 15 -2.20 9.59 16.72
CA HIS A 15 -3.09 10.07 17.77
C HIS A 15 -3.26 11.59 17.63
N LYS A 16 -4.41 12.14 18.02
CA LYS A 16 -4.72 13.56 17.83
C LYS A 16 -3.71 14.51 18.49
N ASP A 17 -3.05 14.03 19.54
CA ASP A 17 -2.16 14.81 20.41
C ASP A 17 -0.67 14.57 20.11
N ILE A 18 -0.36 13.78 19.08
CA ILE A 18 1.01 13.45 18.68
C ILE A 18 1.28 14.13 17.34
N ASP A 19 2.38 14.87 17.26
CA ASP A 19 2.85 15.39 15.98
C ASP A 19 3.16 14.20 15.04
N PRO A 20 2.53 14.09 13.86
CA PRO A 20 2.83 13.05 12.89
C PRO A 20 4.33 12.93 12.55
N PHE A 21 5.09 14.03 12.64
CA PHE A 21 6.53 14.05 12.41
C PHE A 21 7.31 13.32 13.50
N GLU A 22 6.84 13.26 14.75
CA GLU A 22 7.52 12.52 15.84
C GLU A 22 7.68 11.03 15.54
N LYS A 23 6.77 10.45 14.74
CA LYS A 23 6.87 9.05 14.33
C LYS A 23 8.12 8.76 13.49
N TYR A 24 8.59 9.75 12.75
CA TYR A 24 9.66 9.58 11.77
C TYR A 24 10.92 10.38 12.09
N ASP A 25 10.81 11.38 12.97
CA ASP A 25 11.93 12.14 13.53
C ASP A 25 13.01 12.50 12.49
N ILE A 26 14.27 12.15 12.75
CA ILE A 26 15.44 12.43 11.91
C ILE A 26 15.37 11.75 10.53
N ASP A 27 14.59 10.68 10.37
CA ASP A 27 14.58 9.86 9.16
C ASP A 27 14.01 10.61 7.94
N ILE A 28 13.09 11.56 8.13
CA ILE A 28 12.52 12.33 7.01
C ILE A 28 13.55 13.33 6.48
N GLY A 29 14.30 13.98 7.37
CA GLY A 29 15.39 14.88 6.98
C GLY A 29 16.43 14.14 6.16
N LEU A 30 16.87 12.99 6.67
CA LEU A 30 17.83 12.14 5.98
C LEU A 30 17.31 11.67 4.61
N MET A 31 16.06 11.23 4.51
CA MET A 31 15.48 10.85 3.21
C MET A 31 15.48 12.01 2.22
N LYS A 32 15.13 13.22 2.67
CA LYS A 32 15.13 14.42 1.82
C LYS A 32 16.53 14.70 1.28
N ASP A 33 17.55 14.62 2.13
CA ASP A 33 18.95 14.83 1.76
C ASP A 33 19.44 13.74 0.77
N MET A 34 19.04 12.48 0.99
CA MET A 34 19.35 11.38 0.07
C MET A 34 18.72 11.57 -1.31
N PHE A 35 17.46 12.02 -1.38
CA PHE A 35 16.82 12.35 -2.65
C PHE A 35 17.52 13.52 -3.34
N GLU A 36 17.86 14.58 -2.60
CA GLU A 36 18.63 15.70 -3.13
C GLU A 36 19.96 15.23 -3.74
N ALA A 37 20.75 14.46 -2.99
CA ALA A 37 22.03 13.91 -3.43
C ALA A 37 21.87 13.03 -4.69
N TYR A 38 20.82 12.20 -4.75
CA TYR A 38 20.51 11.41 -5.94
C TYR A 38 20.29 12.28 -7.18
N PHE A 39 19.50 13.36 -7.08
CA PHE A 39 19.25 14.24 -8.22
C PHE A 39 20.48 15.07 -8.63
N ILE A 40 21.36 15.42 -7.68
CA ILE A 40 22.66 16.02 -7.98
C ILE A 40 23.51 15.04 -8.80
N GLU A 41 23.62 13.78 -8.36
CA GLU A 41 24.37 12.72 -9.07
C GLU A 41 23.85 12.53 -10.51
N LYS A 42 22.52 12.58 -10.69
CA LYS A 42 21.87 12.49 -12.02
C LYS A 42 21.92 13.80 -12.82
N LYS A 43 22.60 14.85 -12.34
CA LYS A 43 22.72 16.17 -12.97
C LYS A 43 21.36 16.87 -13.18
N MET A 44 20.37 16.57 -12.33
CA MET A 44 19.02 17.14 -12.36
C MET A 44 18.90 18.27 -11.32
N LEU A 45 19.75 19.30 -11.47
CA LEU A 45 19.96 20.34 -10.45
C LEU A 45 18.69 21.13 -10.10
N ASN A 46 17.81 21.35 -11.07
CA ASN A 46 16.51 22.01 -10.85
C ASN A 46 15.58 21.19 -9.94
N ILE A 47 15.61 19.86 -10.01
CA ILE A 47 14.82 19.00 -9.12
C ILE A 47 15.45 18.95 -7.73
N SER A 48 16.77 18.85 -7.64
CA SER A 48 17.52 18.94 -6.39
C SER A 48 17.17 20.22 -5.62
N GLU A 49 17.28 21.38 -6.26
CA GLU A 49 16.97 22.68 -5.65
C GLU A 49 15.50 22.76 -5.22
N ASN A 50 14.60 22.17 -6.01
CA ASN A 50 13.18 22.12 -5.69
C ASN A 50 12.91 21.26 -4.45
N ILE A 51 13.53 20.08 -4.33
CA ILE A 51 13.43 19.21 -3.16
C ILE A 51 13.95 19.93 -1.94
N ASN A 52 15.15 20.50 -2.01
CA ASN A 52 15.77 21.25 -0.92
C ASN A 52 14.83 22.35 -0.37
N LYS A 53 14.21 23.12 -1.27
CA LYS A 53 13.30 24.22 -0.92
C LYS A 53 11.89 23.76 -0.52
N SER A 54 11.52 22.51 -0.77
CA SER A 54 10.18 22.00 -0.50
C SER A 54 9.94 21.81 1.00
N SER A 55 8.75 22.21 1.44
CA SER A 55 8.24 21.85 2.77
C SER A 55 7.73 20.41 2.79
N LEU A 56 7.74 19.79 3.96
CA LEU A 56 7.15 18.48 4.19
C LEU A 56 5.70 18.67 4.65
N ASN A 57 4.81 17.77 4.25
CA ASN A 57 3.44 17.74 4.73
C ASN A 57 2.96 16.30 4.88
N PHE A 58 2.19 16.01 5.92
CA PHE A 58 1.45 14.75 6.02
C PHE A 58 0.13 14.85 5.29
N LEU A 59 -0.09 13.95 4.34
CA LEU A 59 -1.34 13.94 3.60
C LEU A 59 -2.46 13.37 4.47
N HIS A 60 -3.53 14.14 4.66
CA HIS A 60 -4.73 13.62 5.32
C HIS A 60 -5.46 12.64 4.40
N LEU A 61 -5.62 11.40 4.85
CA LEU A 61 -6.25 10.31 4.08
C LEU A 61 -7.45 9.75 4.86
N GLU A 62 -8.63 9.78 4.24
CA GLU A 62 -9.89 9.33 4.85
C GLU A 62 -9.90 7.84 5.22
N TRP A 63 -9.08 7.03 4.55
CA TRP A 63 -8.92 5.60 4.83
C TRP A 63 -7.79 5.29 5.80
N ALA A 64 -7.02 6.27 6.27
CA ALA A 64 -5.99 6.03 7.27
C ALA A 64 -6.62 5.54 8.59
N THR A 65 -5.92 4.67 9.30
CA THR A 65 -6.41 3.92 10.45
C THR A 65 -5.40 3.94 11.58
N SER A 66 -5.88 4.06 12.82
CA SER A 66 -5.07 3.98 14.04
C SER A 66 -5.00 2.56 14.61
N THR A 67 -5.83 1.64 14.13
CA THR A 67 -6.00 0.30 14.73
C THR A 67 -5.42 -0.82 13.88
N ASN A 68 -5.35 -0.65 12.55
CA ASN A 68 -4.78 -1.68 11.68
C ASN A 68 -3.25 -1.54 11.57
N LYS A 69 -2.55 -2.38 12.33
CA LYS A 69 -1.08 -2.47 12.34
C LYS A 69 -0.51 -3.61 11.48
N LYS A 70 -1.36 -4.42 10.84
CA LYS A 70 -0.95 -5.66 10.16
C LYS A 70 -0.98 -5.58 8.63
N ASP A 71 -1.67 -4.57 8.09
CA ASP A 71 -1.91 -4.44 6.65
C ASP A 71 -1.11 -3.34 5.95
N CYS A 72 -0.09 -2.75 6.59
CA CYS A 72 0.71 -1.67 5.99
C CYS A 72 1.19 -1.99 4.57
N GLY A 73 1.68 -3.21 4.32
CA GLY A 73 2.08 -3.65 2.98
C GLY A 73 0.93 -3.73 1.96
N VAL A 74 -0.28 -4.10 2.40
CA VAL A 74 -1.49 -4.10 1.56
C VAL A 74 -1.88 -2.68 1.19
N TYR A 75 -1.82 -1.74 2.15
CA TYR A 75 -2.06 -0.33 1.88
C TYR A 75 -1.01 0.23 0.92
N LEU A 76 0.28 -0.05 1.13
CA LEU A 76 1.37 0.40 0.27
C LEU A 76 1.19 -0.08 -1.18
N MET A 77 0.95 -1.38 -1.39
CA MET A 77 0.71 -1.92 -2.72
C MET A 77 -0.54 -1.30 -3.36
N ARG A 78 -1.61 -1.13 -2.58
CA ARG A 78 -2.81 -0.45 -3.07
C ARG A 78 -2.55 1.01 -3.42
N HIS A 79 -1.67 1.67 -2.67
CA HIS A 79 -1.30 3.04 -2.95
C HIS A 79 -0.57 3.14 -4.29
N MET A 80 0.40 2.25 -4.53
CA MET A 80 1.11 2.17 -5.81
C MET A 80 0.15 1.88 -7.00
N GLU A 81 -0.91 1.08 -6.79
CA GLU A 81 -1.89 0.80 -7.85
C GLU A 81 -2.82 1.97 -8.18
N THR A 82 -3.14 2.82 -7.20
CA THR A 82 -4.25 3.79 -7.33
C THR A 82 -3.81 5.25 -7.30
N TYR A 83 -2.60 5.52 -6.81
CA TYR A 83 -2.07 6.87 -6.76
C TYR A 83 -1.50 7.29 -8.09
N VAL A 84 -2.17 8.27 -8.72
CA VAL A 84 -1.77 8.85 -10.01
C VAL A 84 -1.54 10.36 -9.91
N GLY A 85 -1.09 10.83 -8.74
CA GLY A 85 -0.85 12.26 -8.47
C GLY A 85 -2.13 13.08 -8.19
N LYS A 86 -3.20 12.43 -7.75
CA LYS A 86 -4.43 13.12 -7.32
C LYS A 86 -4.22 13.75 -5.94
N LYS A 87 -4.85 14.90 -5.68
CA LYS A 87 -4.98 15.45 -4.32
C LYS A 87 -5.56 14.39 -3.38
N GLY A 88 -5.04 14.27 -2.15
CA GLY A 88 -5.49 13.27 -1.17
C GLY A 88 -7.01 13.21 -0.98
N SER A 89 -7.69 14.35 -0.93
CA SER A 89 -9.16 14.42 -0.79
C SER A 89 -9.95 13.88 -1.99
N LYS A 90 -9.30 13.67 -3.14
CA LYS A 90 -9.89 13.10 -4.36
C LYS A 90 -9.33 11.73 -4.72
N TRP A 91 -8.40 11.24 -3.92
CA TRP A 91 -7.85 9.92 -4.11
C TRP A 91 -8.77 8.93 -3.41
N ASP A 92 -9.19 7.88 -4.12
CA ASP A 92 -10.00 6.80 -3.56
C ASP A 92 -9.25 5.49 -3.78
N ILE A 93 -9.00 4.76 -2.70
CA ILE A 93 -8.33 3.46 -2.75
C ILE A 93 -9.31 2.29 -2.84
N GLY A 94 -10.62 2.56 -2.83
CA GLY A 94 -11.71 1.60 -2.97
C GLY A 94 -12.16 0.96 -1.65
N PHE A 95 -11.75 1.51 -0.51
CA PHE A 95 -12.22 1.12 0.82
C PHE A 95 -11.92 2.17 1.89
N SER A 96 -12.65 2.11 3.01
CA SER A 96 -12.51 3.02 4.16
C SER A 96 -11.71 2.41 5.32
N ALA A 97 -11.33 3.23 6.30
CA ALA A 97 -10.59 2.82 7.51
C ALA A 97 -11.25 1.71 8.33
N ARG A 98 -12.58 1.53 8.21
CA ARG A 98 -13.36 0.49 8.90
C ARG A 98 -13.47 -0.82 8.10
N SER A 99 -12.91 -0.87 6.90
CA SER A 99 -13.03 -2.02 6.02
C SER A 99 -12.12 -3.15 6.47
N VAL A 100 -12.71 -4.26 6.90
CA VAL A 100 -11.94 -5.46 7.31
C VAL A 100 -11.79 -6.44 6.15
N LYS A 101 -12.87 -6.68 5.41
CA LYS A 101 -12.92 -7.72 4.36
C LYS A 101 -12.10 -7.36 3.12
N ILE A 102 -12.07 -6.08 2.71
CA ILE A 102 -11.38 -5.67 1.49
C ILE A 102 -9.85 -5.81 1.63
N PRO A 103 -9.21 -5.30 2.71
CA PRO A 103 -7.78 -5.55 2.93
C PRO A 103 -7.41 -7.03 2.96
N GLN A 104 -8.25 -7.90 3.56
CA GLN A 104 -8.02 -9.35 3.56
C GLN A 104 -8.04 -9.96 2.15
N ILE A 105 -8.98 -9.55 1.30
CA ILE A 105 -9.06 -9.99 -0.09
C ILE A 105 -7.84 -9.51 -0.87
N LEU A 106 -7.46 -8.24 -0.70
CA LEU A 106 -6.27 -7.66 -1.33
C LEU A 106 -5.00 -8.39 -0.89
N ARG A 107 -4.87 -8.70 0.40
CA ARG A 107 -3.75 -9.50 0.94
C ARG A 107 -3.63 -10.83 0.19
N GLY A 108 -4.73 -11.57 0.06
CA GLY A 108 -4.75 -12.82 -0.70
C GLY A 108 -4.34 -12.63 -2.17
N ARG A 109 -4.86 -11.59 -2.83
CA ARG A 109 -4.51 -11.27 -4.23
C ARG A 109 -3.04 -10.92 -4.39
N TYR A 110 -2.50 -10.06 -3.55
CA TYR A 110 -1.10 -9.65 -3.61
C TYR A 110 -0.16 -10.81 -3.29
N CYS A 111 -0.47 -11.62 -2.27
CA CYS A 111 0.29 -12.84 -1.97
C CYS A 111 0.29 -13.80 -3.16
N TYR A 112 -0.88 -14.07 -3.76
CA TYR A 112 -0.97 -14.90 -4.96
C TYR A 112 -0.09 -14.35 -6.08
N THR A 113 -0.23 -13.06 -6.42
CA THR A 113 0.55 -12.42 -7.48
C THR A 113 2.05 -12.53 -7.22
N MET A 114 2.51 -12.27 -5.99
CA MET A 114 3.94 -12.39 -5.63
C MET A 114 4.43 -13.84 -5.76
N ILE A 115 3.67 -14.81 -5.24
CA ILE A 115 4.05 -16.22 -5.24
C ILE A 115 4.07 -16.79 -6.67
N SER A 116 3.09 -16.44 -7.51
CA SER A 116 2.96 -16.92 -8.89
C SER A 116 3.79 -16.13 -9.91
N SER A 117 4.40 -15.03 -9.49
CA SER A 117 5.19 -14.13 -10.34
C SER A 117 6.39 -14.85 -10.95
N ILE A 118 6.70 -14.53 -12.21
CA ILE A 118 7.91 -15.01 -12.89
C ILE A 118 9.21 -14.56 -12.19
N TYR A 119 9.13 -13.49 -11.39
CA TYR A 119 10.26 -12.97 -10.62
C TYR A 119 10.48 -13.73 -9.30
N ASN A 120 9.56 -14.61 -8.91
CA ASN A 120 9.75 -15.46 -7.74
C ASN A 120 10.56 -16.69 -8.13
N ASN A 121 11.80 -16.79 -7.64
CA ASN A 121 12.67 -17.93 -7.87
C ASN A 121 12.10 -19.26 -7.30
N GLN A 122 11.13 -19.18 -6.38
CA GLN A 122 10.41 -20.33 -5.82
C GLN A 122 9.05 -20.57 -6.48
N ARG A 123 8.74 -19.92 -7.61
CA ARG A 123 7.45 -20.02 -8.30
C ARG A 123 7.05 -21.46 -8.58
N SER A 124 7.90 -22.24 -9.25
CA SER A 124 7.53 -23.60 -9.69
C SER A 124 7.22 -24.54 -8.51
N PRO A 125 8.07 -24.64 -7.46
CA PRO A 125 7.73 -25.42 -6.28
C PRO A 125 6.44 -24.96 -5.58
N MET A 126 6.21 -23.64 -5.47
CA MET A 126 5.00 -23.12 -4.83
C MET A 126 3.73 -23.42 -5.62
N LEU A 127 3.79 -23.35 -6.95
CA LEU A 127 2.64 -23.70 -7.81
C LEU A 127 2.36 -25.20 -7.78
N GLN A 128 3.39 -26.04 -7.73
CA GLN A 128 3.22 -27.49 -7.57
C GLN A 128 2.57 -27.80 -6.22
N LEU A 129 3.08 -27.22 -5.13
CA LEU A 129 2.49 -27.40 -3.79
C LEU A 129 1.01 -26.99 -3.74
N ALA A 130 0.67 -25.88 -4.39
CA ALA A 130 -0.71 -25.44 -4.49
C ALA A 130 -1.57 -26.43 -5.30
N HIS A 131 -1.05 -26.93 -6.42
CA HIS A 131 -1.73 -27.93 -7.24
C HIS A 131 -1.99 -29.24 -6.48
N ASP A 132 -0.95 -29.80 -5.85
CA ASP A 132 -1.05 -31.05 -5.08
C ASP A 132 -2.05 -30.90 -3.93
N TRP A 133 -2.04 -29.76 -3.25
CA TRP A 133 -3.03 -29.47 -2.21
C TRP A 133 -4.45 -29.42 -2.79
N MET A 134 -4.63 -28.78 -3.95
CA MET A 134 -5.94 -28.67 -4.60
C MET A 134 -6.48 -30.04 -5.00
N GLU A 135 -5.67 -30.89 -5.62
CA GLU A 135 -6.06 -32.25 -6.00
C GLU A 135 -6.45 -33.09 -4.77
N ALA A 136 -5.66 -33.02 -3.70
CA ALA A 136 -5.95 -33.74 -2.45
C ALA A 136 -7.17 -33.20 -1.69
N ASN A 137 -7.67 -32.00 -2.01
CA ASN A 137 -8.74 -31.31 -1.27
C ASN A 137 -9.91 -30.88 -2.18
N MET A 138 -10.18 -31.60 -3.26
CA MET A 138 -11.21 -31.24 -4.25
C MET A 138 -12.61 -30.99 -3.67
N GLU A 139 -13.07 -31.81 -2.72
CA GLU A 139 -14.38 -31.60 -2.08
C GLU A 139 -14.42 -30.30 -1.26
N LYS A 140 -13.35 -30.04 -0.50
CA LYS A 140 -13.20 -28.82 0.29
C LYS A 140 -13.12 -27.57 -0.59
N LEU A 141 -12.48 -27.66 -1.75
CA LEU A 141 -12.48 -26.59 -2.75
C LEU A 141 -13.89 -26.26 -3.23
N LEU A 142 -14.71 -27.28 -3.50
CA LEU A 142 -16.10 -27.08 -3.92
C LEU A 142 -16.91 -26.39 -2.82
N GLU A 143 -16.76 -26.82 -1.57
CA GLU A 143 -17.39 -26.20 -0.39
C GLU A 143 -16.98 -24.73 -0.26
N LEU A 144 -15.68 -24.44 -0.30
CA LEU A 144 -15.14 -23.09 -0.22
C LEU A 144 -15.65 -22.20 -1.35
N ASN A 145 -15.66 -22.70 -2.59
CA ASN A 145 -16.17 -21.97 -3.75
C ASN A 145 -17.65 -21.59 -3.58
N ASN A 146 -18.48 -22.51 -3.07
CA ASN A 146 -19.89 -22.24 -2.78
C ASN A 146 -20.05 -21.19 -1.68
N LYS A 147 -19.25 -21.27 -0.62
CA LYS A 147 -19.23 -20.29 0.48
C LYS A 147 -18.82 -18.90 -0.01
N TYR A 148 -17.78 -18.80 -0.85
CA TYR A 148 -17.35 -17.54 -1.45
C TYR A 148 -18.42 -16.95 -2.37
N LYS A 149 -19.00 -17.76 -3.28
CA LYS A 149 -20.10 -17.31 -4.15
C LYS A 149 -21.26 -16.72 -3.34
N LYS A 150 -21.66 -17.39 -2.25
CA LYS A 150 -22.70 -16.87 -1.34
C LYS A 150 -22.28 -15.54 -0.71
N LEU A 151 -21.08 -15.45 -0.14
CA LEU A 151 -20.54 -14.23 0.49
C LEU A 151 -20.49 -13.02 -0.45
N PHE A 152 -20.21 -13.23 -1.74
CA PHE A 152 -20.15 -12.16 -2.73
C PHE A 152 -21.52 -11.84 -3.38
N SER A 153 -22.44 -12.81 -3.44
CA SER A 153 -23.81 -12.58 -3.92
C SER A 153 -24.63 -11.67 -2.97
N CYS A 154 -24.37 -11.74 -1.67
CA CYS A 154 -25.03 -10.89 -0.66
C CYS A 154 -24.62 -9.41 -0.70
N ARG A 155 -23.68 -9.00 -1.57
CA ARG A 155 -23.23 -7.60 -1.70
C ARG A 155 -23.96 -6.78 -2.77
N LYS A 156 -24.92 -7.38 -3.49
CA LYS A 156 -25.73 -6.69 -4.53
C LYS A 156 -27.10 -6.20 -4.03
N LYS A 157 -27.32 -6.06 -2.72
CA LYS A 157 -28.54 -5.46 -2.16
C LYS A 157 -28.20 -4.25 -1.32
#